data_AF-A0A495QYD3-F1
#
_entry.id   AF-A0A495QYD3-F1
#
_cell.length_a   1.000
_cell.length_b   1.000
_cell.length_c   1.000
_cell.angle_alpha   90.00
_cell.angle_beta   90.00
_cell.angle_gamma   90.00
#
_symmetry.space_group_name_H-M   'P 1'
#
loop_
_entity.id
_entity.type
_entity.pdbx_description
1 polymer ?
#
loop_
_entity_poly.entity_id
_entity_poly.type
_entity_poly.pdbx_seq_one_letter_code
_entity_poly.pdbx_strand_id
1 'polypeptide(L)'
;MIGSNGGAKGGPGLTGLLCRVARGSVVRMVAVCALMLPLAACATPPTTSEMFAEYLRSTDVVGDEFESGSAETRMAVFASIGSPEEVIGRLMAPRPCSTTGCARPWKEGGANKPLPGLDAAHAIAGSNGRVYERKVLVKRDDDELELISLYLVHKADGTKVLVDSNKEAHAGGLDGFRETNDVLEYDDFMLVTREITALTGRSEIVVVSGHTPPSRKPWLIGSGIALATVIALVMIIRRLRRT
;
A
#
# COMPACT_ATOMS: atom_id res chain seq x y z
N MET A 1 8.36 -35.93 76.28
CA MET A 1 8.56 -34.75 77.15
C MET A 1 7.96 -33.55 76.45
N ILE A 2 6.86 -33.00 76.98
CA ILE A 2 6.80 -31.64 77.58
C ILE A 2 7.17 -30.59 76.50
N GLY A 3 6.30 -29.75 75.96
CA GLY A 3 5.11 -29.13 76.55
C GLY A 3 5.28 -27.61 76.51
N SER A 4 4.25 -26.93 76.00
CA SER A 4 3.79 -25.60 76.42
C SER A 4 4.44 -24.30 75.86
N ASN A 5 3.57 -23.56 75.16
CA ASN A 5 3.14 -22.17 75.40
C ASN A 5 3.97 -20.94 75.00
N GLY A 6 3.19 -19.98 74.44
CA GLY A 6 3.44 -18.54 74.40
C GLY A 6 3.57 -18.04 72.97
N GLY A 7 2.75 -17.17 72.41
CA GLY A 7 1.85 -16.17 73.00
C GLY A 7 1.86 -14.99 72.03
N ALA A 8 0.70 -14.69 71.44
CA ALA A 8 0.51 -13.70 70.37
C ALA A 8 0.80 -12.26 70.80
N LYS A 9 1.18 -11.39 69.85
CA LYS A 9 0.66 -10.01 69.74
C LYS A 9 0.63 -9.57 68.28
N GLY A 10 -0.59 -9.30 67.80
CA GLY A 10 -0.84 -8.70 66.49
C GLY A 10 -0.49 -7.20 66.47
N GLY A 11 0.12 -6.78 65.37
CA GLY A 11 0.22 -5.38 64.96
C GLY A 11 -0.81 -5.08 63.85
N PRO A 12 -1.41 -3.88 63.83
CA PRO A 12 -2.49 -3.52 62.93
C PRO A 12 -2.06 -3.55 61.45
N GLY A 13 -2.90 -4.15 60.61
CA GLY A 13 -2.66 -4.38 59.20
C GLY A 13 -2.43 -3.11 58.39
N LEU A 14 -1.22 -2.98 57.85
CA LEU A 14 -0.80 -2.01 56.82
C LEU A 14 -1.53 -2.17 55.48
N THR A 15 -2.40 -3.17 55.33
CA THR A 15 -3.10 -3.54 54.10
C THR A 15 -4.30 -2.63 53.75
N GLY A 16 -4.77 -1.78 54.67
CA GLY A 16 -5.98 -0.97 54.45
C GLY A 16 -5.79 0.33 53.66
N LEU A 17 -4.61 0.98 53.74
CA LEU A 17 -4.42 2.34 53.23
C LEU A 17 -3.83 2.42 51.82
N LEU A 18 -3.18 1.37 51.33
CA LEU A 18 -2.63 1.33 49.97
C LEU A 18 -3.71 1.09 48.89
N CYS A 19 -4.89 0.58 49.26
CA CYS A 19 -5.95 0.22 48.29
C CYS A 19 -6.82 1.39 47.80
N ARG A 20 -6.80 2.58 48.43
CA ARG A 20 -7.64 3.72 47.99
C ARG A 20 -6.96 4.67 47.03
N VAL A 21 -5.63 4.79 47.05
CA VAL A 21 -4.89 5.71 46.15
C VAL A 21 -4.75 5.11 44.74
N ALA A 22 -4.77 3.79 44.59
CA ALA A 22 -4.60 3.12 43.30
C ALA A 22 -5.79 3.24 42.32
N ARG A 23 -7.01 3.59 42.78
CA ARG A 23 -8.20 3.64 41.90
C ARG A 23 -8.37 4.93 41.10
N GLY A 24 -7.76 6.03 41.52
CA GLY A 24 -7.85 7.32 40.82
C GLY A 24 -6.84 7.48 39.68
N SER A 25 -5.64 6.93 39.84
CA SER A 25 -4.52 7.13 38.91
C SER A 25 -4.63 6.29 37.64
N VAL A 26 -5.18 5.07 37.71
CA VAL A 26 -5.33 4.19 36.54
C VAL A 26 -6.33 4.75 35.52
N VAL A 27 -7.42 5.38 35.98
CA VAL A 27 -8.44 5.96 35.08
C VAL A 27 -7.91 7.17 34.31
N ARG A 28 -7.05 7.99 34.93
CA ARG A 28 -6.43 9.14 34.25
C ARG A 28 -5.34 8.72 33.26
N MET A 29 -4.58 7.67 33.56
CA MET A 29 -3.55 7.16 32.64
C MET A 29 -4.19 6.55 31.37
N VAL A 30 -5.30 5.83 31.51
CA VAL A 30 -6.07 5.32 30.35
C VAL A 30 -6.67 6.47 29.53
N ALA A 31 -7.15 7.54 30.16
CA ALA A 31 -7.71 8.70 29.44
C ALA A 31 -6.62 9.51 28.68
N VAL A 32 -5.41 9.64 29.23
CA VAL A 32 -4.29 10.32 28.56
C VAL A 32 -3.70 9.46 27.44
N CYS A 33 -3.61 8.15 27.60
CA CYS A 33 -3.21 7.25 26.51
C CYS A 33 -4.26 7.16 25.38
N ALA A 34 -5.55 7.34 25.69
CA ALA A 34 -6.61 7.40 24.69
C ALA A 34 -6.63 8.72 23.88
N LEU A 35 -6.02 9.79 24.39
CA LEU A 35 -5.91 11.10 23.71
C LEU A 35 -4.63 11.24 22.85
N MET A 36 -3.70 10.28 22.92
CA MET A 36 -2.40 10.31 22.22
C MET A 36 -2.30 9.32 21.03
N LEU A 37 -3.41 8.76 20.57
CA LEU A 37 -3.48 7.85 19.42
C LEU A 37 -4.41 8.42 18.34
N PRO A 38 -3.98 8.57 17.07
CA PRO A 38 -2.68 8.99 16.55
C PRO A 38 -2.84 10.26 15.69
N LEU A 39 -1.93 11.24 15.82
CA LEU A 39 -1.58 12.11 14.70
C LEU A 39 -0.80 11.26 13.70
N ALA A 40 -1.46 10.28 13.08
CA ALA A 40 -0.93 9.60 11.91
C ALA A 40 -0.83 10.70 10.86
N ALA A 41 0.40 11.12 10.57
CA ALA A 41 0.71 12.01 9.47
C ALA A 41 0.28 11.29 8.19
N CYS A 42 -0.99 11.44 7.81
CA CYS A 42 -1.43 11.04 6.49
C CYS A 42 -0.64 11.92 5.51
N ALA A 43 0.36 11.34 4.85
CA ALA A 43 0.98 11.99 3.71
C ALA A 43 -0.15 12.38 2.76
N THR A 44 -0.18 13.66 2.37
CA THR A 44 -1.18 14.10 1.39
C THR A 44 -0.76 13.49 0.06
N PRO A 45 -1.64 12.70 -0.60
CA PRO A 45 -1.28 12.08 -1.87
C PRO A 45 -0.84 13.15 -2.88
N PRO A 46 0.25 12.93 -3.64
CA PRO A 46 0.65 13.87 -4.67
C PRO A 46 -0.41 13.93 -5.76
N THR A 47 -0.54 15.10 -6.37
CA THR A 47 -1.39 15.26 -7.57
C THR A 47 -0.72 14.63 -8.79
N THR A 48 -1.52 14.31 -9.82
CA THR A 48 -1.01 13.84 -11.12
C THR A 48 0.05 14.77 -11.70
N SER A 49 -0.17 16.09 -11.62
CA SER A 49 0.77 17.09 -12.12
C SER A 49 2.07 17.13 -11.33
N GLU A 50 2.02 16.98 -10.00
CA GLU A 50 3.23 16.98 -9.16
C GLU A 50 4.09 15.74 -9.44
N MET A 51 3.48 14.56 -9.39
CA MET A 51 4.19 13.30 -9.60
C MET A 51 4.78 13.21 -11.01
N PHE A 52 4.06 13.67 -12.03
CA PHE A 52 4.59 13.71 -13.39
C PHE A 52 5.70 14.75 -13.56
N ALA A 53 5.54 15.95 -12.98
CA ALA A 53 6.57 16.99 -13.04
C ALA A 53 7.86 16.57 -12.31
N GLU A 54 7.75 15.77 -11.26
CA GLU A 54 8.89 15.16 -10.57
C GLU A 54 9.61 14.15 -11.48
N TYR A 55 8.88 13.24 -12.12
CA TYR A 55 9.43 12.29 -13.10
C TYR A 55 10.16 12.95 -14.27
N LEU A 56 9.63 14.06 -14.78
CA LEU A 56 10.26 14.81 -15.88
C LEU A 56 11.61 15.43 -15.48
N ARG A 57 11.78 15.78 -14.19
CA ARG A 57 13.00 16.42 -13.67
C ARG A 57 14.00 15.43 -13.07
N SER A 58 13.54 14.26 -12.61
CA SER A 58 14.42 13.26 -12.02
C SER A 58 15.28 12.60 -13.08
N THR A 59 16.59 12.56 -12.84
CA THR A 59 17.56 11.75 -13.62
C THR A 59 17.79 10.38 -13.00
N ASP A 60 17.21 10.12 -11.83
CA ASP A 60 17.38 8.90 -11.06
C ASP A 60 16.00 8.26 -10.89
N VAL A 61 15.57 7.55 -11.93
CA VAL A 61 14.31 6.81 -11.93
C VAL A 61 14.63 5.35 -12.19
N VAL A 62 14.25 4.47 -11.26
CA VAL A 62 14.50 3.04 -11.40
C VAL A 62 13.69 2.49 -12.56
N GLY A 63 14.35 1.73 -13.44
CA GLY A 63 13.70 1.15 -14.62
C GLY A 63 13.30 2.17 -15.69
N ASP A 64 13.89 3.38 -15.66
CA ASP A 64 13.60 4.40 -16.65
C ASP A 64 13.92 3.94 -18.07
N GLU A 65 13.02 4.31 -18.98
CA GLU A 65 13.14 3.96 -20.38
C GLU A 65 13.75 5.12 -21.20
N PHE A 66 13.82 6.30 -20.60
CA PHE A 66 14.45 7.48 -21.18
C PHE A 66 15.83 7.66 -20.55
N GLU A 67 16.84 7.02 -21.14
CA GLU A 67 18.23 7.27 -20.77
C GLU A 67 18.55 8.74 -21.07
N SER A 68 18.77 9.53 -20.02
CA SER A 68 19.03 10.96 -20.13
C SER A 68 20.17 11.36 -19.23
N GLY A 69 21.13 12.11 -19.77
CA GLY A 69 22.29 12.59 -19.02
C GLY A 69 21.91 13.57 -17.91
N SER A 70 21.57 14.82 -18.28
CA SER A 70 21.15 15.85 -17.31
C SER A 70 19.64 16.05 -17.29
N ALA A 71 19.12 16.67 -16.23
CA ALA A 71 17.70 17.05 -16.12
C ALA A 71 17.26 17.98 -17.28
N GLU A 72 18.13 18.89 -17.72
CA GLU A 72 17.85 19.76 -18.87
C GLU A 72 17.74 18.96 -20.17
N THR A 73 18.63 17.98 -20.35
CA THR A 73 18.62 17.08 -21.52
C THR A 73 17.34 16.26 -21.52
N ARG A 74 16.94 15.73 -20.36
CA ARG A 74 15.70 14.98 -20.17
C ARG A 74 14.47 15.81 -20.53
N MET A 75 14.38 17.02 -20.01
CA MET A 75 13.29 17.95 -20.32
C MET A 75 13.23 18.28 -21.81
N ALA A 76 14.38 18.47 -22.47
CA ALA A 76 14.46 18.70 -23.91
C ALA A 76 13.99 17.47 -24.71
N VAL A 77 14.35 16.26 -24.27
CA VAL A 77 13.86 15.00 -24.87
C VAL A 77 12.35 14.91 -24.75
N PHE A 78 11.77 15.11 -23.58
CA PHE A 78 10.32 15.08 -23.42
C PHE A 78 9.59 16.17 -24.21
N ALA A 79 10.14 17.39 -24.25
CA ALA A 79 9.61 18.47 -25.07
C ALA A 79 9.63 18.14 -26.57
N SER A 80 10.55 17.28 -27.02
CA SER A 80 10.60 16.80 -28.42
C SER A 80 9.56 15.72 -28.73
N ILE A 81 9.04 15.03 -27.72
CA ILE A 81 8.04 13.97 -27.86
C ILE A 81 6.63 14.56 -28.03
N GLY A 82 6.32 15.61 -27.27
CA GLY A 82 5.03 16.30 -27.32
C GLY A 82 4.72 17.09 -26.04
N SER A 83 3.44 17.41 -25.88
CA SER A 83 2.89 17.98 -24.64
C SER A 83 3.05 17.02 -23.44
N PRO A 84 3.05 17.51 -22.19
CA PRO A 84 3.06 16.67 -21.00
C PRO A 84 2.02 15.54 -21.04
N GLU A 85 0.82 15.82 -21.50
CA GLU A 85 -0.29 14.88 -21.64
C GLU A 85 -0.01 13.79 -22.70
N GLU A 86 0.65 14.15 -23.80
CA GLU A 86 1.07 13.19 -24.82
C GLU A 86 2.22 12.31 -24.31
N VAL A 87 3.16 12.87 -23.56
CA VAL A 87 4.27 12.11 -22.98
C VAL A 87 3.74 11.09 -21.97
N ILE A 88 2.91 11.50 -21.02
CA ILE A 88 2.33 10.59 -20.03
C ILE A 88 1.41 9.55 -20.68
N GLY A 89 0.62 9.95 -21.68
CA GLY A 89 -0.24 9.05 -22.44
C GLY A 89 0.55 7.99 -23.22
N ARG A 90 1.71 8.36 -23.78
CA ARG A 90 2.64 7.42 -24.44
C ARG A 90 3.34 6.51 -23.46
N LEU A 91 3.79 7.03 -22.31
CA LEU A 91 4.45 6.26 -21.26
C LEU A 91 3.53 5.14 -20.73
N MET A 92 2.25 5.45 -20.52
CA MET A 92 1.26 4.50 -20.00
C MET A 92 0.52 3.70 -21.09
N ALA A 93 0.85 3.93 -22.37
CA ALA A 93 0.20 3.22 -23.46
C ALA A 93 0.48 1.71 -23.38
N PRO A 94 -0.51 0.86 -23.62
CA PRO A 94 -0.30 -0.58 -23.66
C PRO A 94 0.56 -0.95 -24.87
N ARG A 95 1.65 -1.68 -24.63
CA ARG A 95 2.59 -2.13 -25.67
C ARG A 95 2.41 -3.61 -25.93
N PRO A 96 2.16 -4.06 -27.17
CA PRO A 96 1.99 -5.49 -27.45
C PRO A 96 3.29 -6.25 -27.16
N CYS A 97 3.17 -7.44 -26.57
CA CYS A 97 4.30 -8.30 -26.26
C CYS A 97 4.23 -9.63 -27.02
N SER A 98 5.42 -10.10 -27.44
CA SER A 98 5.68 -11.48 -27.85
C SER A 98 6.41 -12.22 -26.72
N THR A 99 6.69 -13.50 -26.92
CA THR A 99 7.47 -14.31 -25.97
C THR A 99 8.92 -13.84 -25.81
N THR A 100 9.42 -13.06 -26.76
CA THR A 100 10.80 -12.54 -26.76
C THR A 100 10.92 -11.13 -26.18
N GLY A 101 9.79 -10.44 -25.94
CA GLY A 101 9.79 -9.07 -25.41
C GLY A 101 8.58 -8.25 -25.85
N CYS A 102 8.55 -6.99 -25.44
CA CYS A 102 7.48 -6.05 -25.76
C CYS A 102 7.95 -5.00 -26.77
N ALA A 103 7.04 -4.54 -27.62
CA ALA A 103 7.35 -3.52 -28.62
C ALA A 103 7.77 -2.22 -27.94
N ARG A 104 9.04 -1.80 -28.08
CA ARG A 104 9.54 -0.53 -27.53
C ARG A 104 9.52 0.56 -28.61
N PRO A 105 8.92 1.74 -28.36
CA PRO A 105 8.83 2.79 -29.37
C PRO A 105 10.08 3.68 -29.48
N TRP A 106 11.05 3.57 -28.58
CA TRP A 106 12.33 4.30 -28.63
C TRP A 106 13.51 3.33 -28.85
N LYS A 107 14.57 3.83 -29.50
CA LYS A 107 15.83 3.08 -29.67
C LYS A 107 16.47 2.89 -28.29
N GLU A 108 16.59 1.64 -27.88
CA GLU A 108 16.99 1.25 -26.52
C GLU A 108 18.43 1.63 -26.18
N GLY A 109 18.58 2.41 -25.12
CA GLY A 109 19.66 2.24 -24.15
C GLY A 109 19.10 1.42 -22.98
N GLY A 110 19.22 0.11 -23.04
CA GLY A 110 18.66 -0.78 -22.01
C GLY A 110 18.81 -2.25 -22.41
N ALA A 111 19.12 -3.11 -21.44
CA ALA A 111 19.40 -4.51 -21.72
C ALA A 111 18.19 -5.22 -22.36
N ASN A 112 18.46 -6.02 -23.40
CA ASN A 112 17.52 -6.93 -24.10
C ASN A 112 16.93 -8.04 -23.20
N LYS A 113 17.00 -7.93 -21.88
CA LYS A 113 16.43 -8.93 -20.98
C LYS A 113 14.92 -8.73 -20.90
N PRO A 114 14.13 -9.79 -21.10
CA PRO A 114 12.69 -9.73 -20.84
C PRO A 114 12.48 -9.38 -19.36
N LEU A 115 11.61 -8.40 -19.12
CA LEU A 115 11.31 -7.91 -17.77
C LEU A 115 10.62 -9.04 -16.97
N PRO A 116 10.86 -9.12 -15.64
CA PRO A 116 10.23 -10.13 -14.77
C PRO A 116 8.71 -10.15 -14.96
N GLY A 117 8.11 -11.33 -15.06
CA GLY A 117 6.65 -11.51 -15.21
C GLY A 117 6.17 -11.83 -16.62
N LEU A 118 6.97 -11.57 -17.68
CA LEU A 118 6.54 -11.79 -19.06
C LEU A 118 6.24 -13.28 -19.37
N ASP A 119 7.07 -14.17 -18.84
CA ASP A 119 6.93 -15.62 -18.99
C ASP A 119 5.61 -16.12 -18.36
N ALA A 120 5.33 -15.65 -17.14
CA ALA A 120 4.08 -15.95 -16.45
C ALA A 120 2.87 -15.36 -17.19
N ALA A 121 2.97 -14.13 -17.69
CA ALA A 121 1.91 -13.50 -18.46
C ALA A 121 1.53 -14.31 -19.71
N HIS A 122 2.52 -14.82 -20.46
CA HIS A 122 2.26 -15.71 -21.61
C HIS A 122 1.68 -17.07 -21.19
N ALA A 123 2.18 -17.65 -20.10
CA ALA A 123 1.63 -18.89 -19.58
C ALA A 123 0.14 -18.74 -19.17
N ILE A 124 -0.21 -17.62 -18.53
CA ILE A 124 -1.58 -17.29 -18.13
C ILE A 124 -2.46 -16.97 -19.34
N ALA A 125 -1.90 -16.31 -20.37
CA ALA A 125 -2.62 -15.97 -21.59
C ALA A 125 -3.07 -17.22 -22.37
N GLY A 126 -2.25 -18.27 -22.37
CA GLY A 126 -2.45 -19.46 -23.19
C GLY A 126 -2.23 -19.20 -24.68
N SER A 127 -2.50 -20.21 -25.51
CA SER A 127 -2.16 -20.18 -26.95
C SER A 127 -2.88 -19.11 -27.78
N ASN A 128 -4.07 -18.68 -27.34
CA ASN A 128 -4.91 -17.71 -28.03
C ASN A 128 -5.05 -16.38 -27.27
N GLY A 129 -4.32 -16.23 -26.16
CA GLY A 129 -4.33 -14.99 -25.39
C GLY A 129 -3.40 -13.94 -26.00
N ARG A 130 -3.56 -12.69 -25.55
CA ARG A 130 -2.72 -11.55 -25.92
C ARG A 130 -2.12 -10.95 -24.67
N VAL A 131 -0.84 -10.59 -24.74
CA VAL A 131 -0.11 -9.95 -23.65
C VAL A 131 0.30 -8.55 -24.08
N TYR A 132 0.09 -7.59 -23.19
CA TYR A 132 0.56 -6.22 -23.35
C TYR A 132 1.32 -5.80 -22.11
N GLU A 133 2.32 -4.96 -22.26
CA GLU A 133 3.00 -4.28 -21.16
C GLU A 133 2.39 -2.89 -20.97
N ARG A 134 2.21 -2.48 -19.72
CA ARG A 134 1.91 -1.10 -19.34
C ARG A 134 2.88 -0.68 -18.26
N LYS A 135 3.45 0.52 -18.41
CA LYS A 135 4.23 1.13 -17.34
C LYS A 135 3.33 1.87 -16.38
N VAL A 136 3.71 1.78 -15.11
CA VAL A 136 3.13 2.54 -14.02
C VAL A 136 4.27 3.28 -13.37
N LEU A 137 4.12 4.59 -13.21
CA LEU A 137 5.07 5.38 -12.44
C LEU A 137 4.69 5.24 -10.97
N VAL A 138 5.65 4.83 -10.16
CA VAL A 138 5.52 4.63 -8.73
C VAL A 138 6.41 5.65 -8.04
N LYS A 139 5.90 6.25 -6.97
CA LYS A 139 6.68 6.98 -6.00
C LYS A 139 6.65 6.19 -4.70
N ARG A 140 7.82 5.73 -4.26
CA ARG A 140 8.01 4.97 -3.04
C ARG A 140 7.89 5.87 -1.81
N ASP A 141 7.75 5.25 -0.64
CA ASP A 141 7.66 5.95 0.65
C ASP A 141 8.92 6.77 1.00
N ASP A 142 10.07 6.39 0.47
CA ASP A 142 11.37 7.07 0.57
C ASP A 142 11.62 8.15 -0.50
N ASP A 143 10.56 8.55 -1.22
CA ASP A 143 10.58 9.47 -2.35
C ASP A 143 11.27 8.94 -3.63
N GLU A 144 11.69 7.66 -3.69
CA GLU A 144 12.25 7.08 -4.91
C GLU A 144 11.19 6.95 -6.02
N LEU A 145 11.56 7.31 -7.25
CA LEU A 145 10.71 7.12 -8.43
C LEU A 145 11.09 5.85 -9.17
N GLU A 146 10.09 5.04 -9.50
CA GLU A 146 10.27 3.78 -10.21
C GLU A 146 9.24 3.62 -11.33
N LEU A 147 9.68 3.13 -12.49
CA LEU A 147 8.80 2.70 -13.58
C LEU A 147 8.64 1.18 -13.58
N ILE A 148 7.62 0.70 -12.87
CA ILE A 148 7.29 -0.71 -12.84
C ILE A 148 6.54 -1.13 -14.11
N SER A 149 6.62 -2.41 -14.43
CA SER A 149 5.96 -3.01 -15.59
C SER A 149 4.85 -3.93 -15.11
N LEU A 150 3.64 -3.70 -15.59
CA LEU A 150 2.52 -4.61 -15.41
C LEU A 150 2.13 -5.21 -16.75
N TYR A 151 1.93 -6.52 -16.79
CA TYR A 151 1.45 -7.20 -17.99
C TYR A 151 -0.05 -7.37 -17.96
N LEU A 152 -0.72 -6.81 -18.95
CA LEU A 152 -2.13 -6.98 -19.19
C LEU A 152 -2.30 -8.25 -20.05
N VAL A 153 -2.88 -9.27 -19.45
CA VAL A 153 -3.24 -10.51 -20.13
C VAL A 153 -4.71 -10.45 -20.53
N HIS A 154 -4.97 -10.55 -21.84
CA HIS A 154 -6.30 -10.69 -22.41
C HIS A 154 -6.46 -12.13 -22.90
N LYS A 155 -7.20 -12.94 -22.14
CA LYS A 155 -7.48 -14.34 -22.48
C LYS A 155 -8.51 -14.44 -23.60
N ALA A 156 -8.56 -15.59 -24.26
CA ALA A 156 -9.52 -15.86 -25.34
C ALA A 156 -10.99 -15.87 -24.87
N ASP A 157 -11.24 -16.15 -23.59
CA ASP A 157 -12.58 -16.10 -22.97
C ASP A 157 -13.04 -14.67 -22.60
N GLY A 158 -12.24 -13.65 -22.91
CA GLY A 158 -12.50 -12.25 -22.59
C GLY A 158 -12.04 -11.82 -21.19
N THR A 159 -11.52 -12.75 -20.37
CA THR A 159 -10.96 -12.43 -19.06
C THR A 159 -9.72 -11.56 -19.21
N LYS A 160 -9.65 -10.49 -18.40
CA LYS A 160 -8.50 -9.59 -18.31
C LYS A 160 -7.89 -9.70 -16.93
N VAL A 161 -6.59 -9.94 -16.87
CA VAL A 161 -5.82 -9.95 -15.61
C VAL A 161 -4.56 -9.13 -15.77
N LEU A 162 -4.08 -8.57 -14.66
CA LEU A 162 -2.76 -7.98 -14.56
C LEU A 162 -1.78 -9.03 -14.04
N VAL A 163 -0.54 -9.01 -14.51
CA VAL A 163 0.55 -9.82 -14.00
C VAL A 163 1.71 -8.92 -13.64
N ASP A 164 2.21 -9.05 -12.42
CA ASP A 164 3.28 -8.21 -11.89
C ASP A 164 4.67 -8.84 -12.04
N SER A 165 5.68 -8.20 -11.46
CA SER A 165 7.06 -8.68 -11.46
C SER A 165 7.27 -9.95 -10.63
N ASN A 166 6.39 -10.22 -9.66
CA ASN A 166 6.38 -11.42 -8.83
C ASN A 166 5.68 -12.60 -9.50
N LYS A 167 5.22 -12.42 -10.74
CA LYS A 167 4.53 -13.43 -11.56
C LYS A 167 3.12 -13.75 -11.04
N GLU A 168 2.58 -12.91 -10.17
CA GLU A 168 1.24 -13.10 -9.62
C GLU A 168 0.19 -12.50 -10.54
N ALA A 169 -1.03 -13.06 -10.51
CA ALA A 169 -2.11 -12.65 -11.39
C ALA A 169 -3.22 -11.96 -10.58
N HIS A 170 -3.57 -10.74 -10.97
CA HIS A 170 -4.55 -9.90 -10.28
C HIS A 170 -5.76 -9.66 -11.19
N ALA A 171 -6.91 -10.18 -10.77
CA ALA A 171 -8.20 -9.90 -11.39
C ALA A 171 -8.81 -8.61 -10.83
N GLY A 172 -9.87 -8.09 -11.46
CA GLY A 172 -10.59 -6.90 -10.94
C GLY A 172 -9.98 -5.55 -11.31
N GLY A 173 -8.96 -5.53 -12.19
CA GLY A 173 -8.36 -4.28 -12.67
C GLY A 173 -7.51 -3.59 -11.61
N LEU A 174 -7.57 -2.26 -11.57
CA LEU A 174 -6.70 -1.45 -10.69
C LEU A 174 -6.97 -1.72 -9.21
N ASP A 175 -8.24 -1.79 -8.80
CA ASP A 175 -8.58 -2.01 -7.40
C ASP A 175 -8.21 -3.42 -6.93
N GLY A 176 -8.44 -4.43 -7.78
CA GLY A 176 -8.04 -5.80 -7.44
C GLY A 176 -6.52 -5.98 -7.39
N PHE A 177 -5.77 -5.30 -8.25
CA PHE A 177 -4.30 -5.22 -8.12
C PHE A 177 -3.91 -4.59 -6.78
N ARG A 178 -4.43 -3.41 -6.43
CA ARG A 178 -4.14 -2.73 -5.17
C ARG A 178 -4.50 -3.55 -3.92
N GLU A 179 -5.49 -4.43 -4.01
CA GLU A 179 -5.89 -5.28 -2.89
C GLU A 179 -4.99 -6.51 -2.71
N THR A 180 -4.38 -7.01 -3.79
CA THR A 180 -3.77 -8.36 -3.78
C THR A 180 -2.29 -8.38 -4.12
N ASN A 181 -1.72 -7.27 -4.62
CA ASN A 181 -0.30 -7.21 -4.96
C ASN A 181 0.59 -7.17 -3.71
N ASP A 182 1.75 -7.80 -3.78
CA ASP A 182 2.79 -7.77 -2.74
C ASP A 182 4.03 -6.96 -3.19
N VAL A 183 3.95 -6.32 -4.36
CA VAL A 183 5.03 -5.51 -4.95
C VAL A 183 5.04 -4.06 -4.47
N LEU A 184 3.90 -3.53 -4.04
CA LEU A 184 3.74 -2.16 -3.58
C LEU A 184 3.20 -2.10 -2.16
N GLU A 185 3.69 -1.13 -1.41
CA GLU A 185 3.24 -0.85 -0.07
C GLU A 185 2.02 0.09 -0.07
N TYR A 186 1.43 0.27 1.12
CA TYR A 186 0.29 1.17 1.29
C TYR A 186 0.66 2.64 1.07
N ASP A 187 1.87 3.03 1.48
CA ASP A 187 2.35 4.41 1.43
C ASP A 187 3.01 4.76 0.07
N ASP A 188 3.18 3.78 -0.83
CA ASP A 188 3.55 4.01 -2.22
C ASP A 188 2.42 4.72 -2.96
N PHE A 189 2.75 5.59 -3.91
CA PHE A 189 1.80 6.20 -4.83
C PHE A 189 2.05 5.73 -6.25
N MET A 190 0.97 5.44 -6.98
CA MET A 190 0.99 5.05 -8.38
C MET A 190 0.30 6.11 -9.23
N LEU A 191 1.01 6.62 -10.23
CA LEU A 191 0.41 7.32 -11.36
C LEU A 191 0.06 6.29 -12.43
N VAL A 192 -1.23 6.13 -12.70
CA VAL A 192 -1.73 5.05 -13.55
C VAL A 192 -3.04 5.45 -14.23
N THR A 193 -3.39 4.77 -15.31
CA THR A 193 -4.73 4.90 -15.92
C THR A 193 -5.79 4.26 -15.03
N ARG A 194 -6.92 4.96 -14.77
CA ARG A 194 -8.06 4.45 -14.00
C ARG A 194 -8.55 3.11 -14.54
N GLU A 195 -8.66 2.97 -15.86
CA GLU A 195 -8.93 1.71 -16.54
C GLU A 195 -7.64 1.01 -16.97
N ILE A 196 -6.89 0.49 -16.00
CA ILE A 196 -5.56 -0.11 -16.22
C ILE A 196 -5.54 -1.29 -17.19
N THR A 197 -6.68 -1.95 -17.44
CA THR A 197 -6.78 -3.06 -18.40
C THR A 197 -7.33 -2.66 -19.77
N ALA A 198 -7.70 -1.39 -19.96
CA ALA A 198 -8.20 -0.88 -21.24
C ALA A 198 -7.06 -0.76 -22.26
N LEU A 199 -7.29 -1.17 -23.50
CA LEU A 199 -6.29 -1.07 -24.57
C LEU A 199 -6.33 0.27 -25.33
N THR A 200 -7.33 1.11 -25.05
CA THR A 200 -7.56 2.36 -25.77
C THR A 200 -7.05 3.55 -24.96
N GLY A 201 -6.39 4.50 -25.64
CA GLY A 201 -5.67 5.63 -25.05
C GLY A 201 -6.54 6.80 -24.55
N ARG A 202 -7.74 6.54 -24.02
CA ARG A 202 -8.62 7.60 -23.47
C ARG A 202 -8.93 7.43 -21.98
N SER A 203 -8.12 6.64 -21.29
CA SER A 203 -8.30 6.43 -19.86
C SER A 203 -7.84 7.66 -19.09
N GLU A 204 -8.65 8.11 -18.14
CA GLU A 204 -8.25 9.10 -17.14
C GLU A 204 -7.00 8.60 -16.40
N ILE A 205 -6.03 9.48 -16.21
CA ILE A 205 -4.83 9.20 -15.42
C ILE A 205 -5.07 9.69 -14.01
N VAL A 206 -4.81 8.84 -13.03
CA VAL A 206 -5.09 9.06 -11.62
C VAL A 206 -3.85 8.74 -10.79
N VAL A 207 -3.75 9.37 -9.62
CA VAL A 207 -2.82 8.96 -8.57
C VAL A 207 -3.61 8.18 -7.52
N VAL A 208 -3.14 6.99 -7.17
CA VAL A 208 -3.73 6.12 -6.15
C VAL A 208 -2.63 5.53 -5.26
N SER A 209 -2.98 5.03 -4.07
CA SER A 209 -2.02 4.27 -3.26
C SER A 209 -1.68 2.93 -3.92
N GLY A 210 -0.46 2.44 -3.71
CA GLY A 210 0.07 1.16 -4.19
C GLY A 210 -0.73 -0.03 -3.69
N HIS A 211 -1.04 -0.01 -2.39
CA HIS A 211 -1.88 -1.03 -1.74
C HIS A 211 -3.14 -0.44 -1.13
N THR A 212 -4.21 -1.23 -1.03
CA THR A 212 -5.39 -0.83 -0.25
C THR A 212 -5.08 -0.89 1.25
N PRO A 213 -5.57 0.05 2.07
CA PRO A 213 -5.32 -0.02 3.51
C PRO A 213 -5.90 -1.32 4.05
N PRO A 214 -5.19 -2.04 4.94
CA PRO A 214 -5.74 -3.23 5.58
C PRO A 214 -7.08 -2.88 6.20
N SER A 215 -8.09 -3.70 5.88
CA SER A 215 -9.46 -3.50 6.36
C SER A 215 -9.44 -3.27 7.88
N ARG A 216 -9.83 -2.07 8.32
CA ARG A 216 -9.92 -1.74 9.75
C ARG A 216 -11.10 -2.42 10.45
N LYS A 217 -11.95 -3.13 9.69
CA LYS A 217 -13.17 -3.78 10.22
C LYS A 217 -12.89 -4.75 11.37
N PRO A 218 -11.87 -5.64 11.33
CA PRO A 218 -11.58 -6.55 12.44
C PRO A 218 -11.19 -5.78 13.71
N TRP A 219 -10.44 -4.69 13.55
CA TRP A 219 -9.99 -3.85 14.67
C TRP A 219 -11.16 -3.07 15.30
N LEU A 220 -12.07 -2.55 14.47
CA LEU A 220 -13.31 -1.90 14.94
C LEU A 220 -14.23 -2.89 15.67
N ILE A 221 -14.36 -4.12 15.17
CA ILE A 221 -15.13 -5.17 15.84
C ILE A 221 -14.49 -5.56 17.17
N GLY A 222 -13.17 -5.79 17.17
CA GLY A 222 -12.42 -6.16 18.37
C GLY A 222 -12.49 -5.08 19.46
N SER A 223 -12.29 -3.81 19.10
CA SER A 223 -12.41 -2.68 20.02
C SER A 223 -13.82 -2.50 20.56
N GLY A 224 -14.85 -2.70 19.73
CA GLY A 224 -16.25 -2.70 20.16
C GLY A 224 -16.55 -3.78 21.21
N ILE A 225 -16.09 -5.01 20.99
CA ILE A 225 -16.27 -6.13 21.94
C ILE A 225 -15.53 -5.89 23.25
N ALA A 226 -14.28 -5.41 23.17
CA ALA A 226 -13.48 -5.08 24.36
C ALA A 226 -14.17 -4.00 25.19
N LEU A 227 -14.67 -2.93 24.55
CA LEU A 227 -15.38 -1.85 25.23
C LEU A 227 -16.67 -2.35 25.90
N ALA A 228 -17.48 -3.16 25.19
CA ALA A 228 -18.69 -3.75 25.75
C ALA A 228 -18.39 -4.63 26.98
N THR A 229 -17.30 -5.41 26.92
CA THR A 229 -16.84 -6.26 28.03
C THR A 229 -16.42 -5.43 29.25
N VAL A 230 -15.67 -4.34 29.03
CA VAL A 230 -15.29 -3.41 30.10
C VAL A 230 -16.52 -2.75 30.73
N ILE A 231 -17.48 -2.31 29.92
CA ILE A 231 -18.74 -1.72 30.41
C ILE A 231 -19.50 -2.73 31.26
N ALA A 232 -19.66 -3.97 30.78
CA ALA A 232 -20.35 -5.03 31.51
C ALA A 232 -19.66 -5.33 32.85
N LEU A 233 -18.33 -5.47 32.86
CA LEU A 233 -17.55 -5.70 34.07
C LEU A 233 -17.70 -4.55 35.08
N VAL A 234 -17.65 -3.30 34.62
CA VAL A 234 -17.87 -2.12 35.45
C VAL A 234 -19.28 -2.10 36.03
N MET A 235 -20.31 -2.47 35.25
CA MET A 235 -21.68 -2.57 35.73
C MET A 235 -21.85 -3.67 36.78
N ILE A 236 -21.24 -4.84 36.59
CA ILE A 236 -21.25 -5.95 37.56
C ILE A 236 -20.59 -5.53 38.87
N ILE A 237 -19.39 -4.93 38.81
CA ILE A 237 -18.67 -4.46 40.00
C ILE A 237 -19.46 -3.36 40.72
N ARG A 238 -20.10 -2.44 39.99
CA ARG A 238 -20.96 -1.40 40.58
C ARG A 238 -22.17 -2.00 41.28
N ARG A 239 -22.79 -3.03 40.70
CA ARG A 239 -23.93 -3.73 41.29
C ARG A 239 -23.54 -4.43 42.60
N LEU A 240 -22.42 -5.17 42.58
CA LEU A 240 -21.91 -5.88 43.76
C LEU A 240 -21.50 -4.97 44.92
N ARG A 241 -21.16 -3.69 44.66
CA ARG A 241 -20.85 -2.71 45.72
C ARG A 241 -22.06 -1.99 46.31
N ARG A 242 -23.23 -2.11 45.68
CA ARG A 242 -24.47 -1.47 46.15
C ARG A 242 -25.33 -2.40 47.03
N THR A 243 -25.15 -3.70 46.87
CA THR A 243 -25.59 -4.75 47.81
C THR A 243 -24.60 -4.87 48.96
#